data_AF-A0A762QYT3-F1
#
_entry.id   AF-A0A762QYT3-F1
#
_cell.length_a   1.000
_cell.length_b   1.000
_cell.length_c   1.000
_cell.angle_alpha   90.00
_cell.angle_beta   90.00
_cell.angle_gamma   90.00
#
_symmetry.space_group_name_H-M   'P 1'
#
loop_
_entity.id
_entity.type
_entity.pdbx_description
1 polymer ?
#
loop_
_entity_poly.entity_id
_entity_poly.type
_entity_poly.pdbx_seq_one_letter_code
_entity_poly.pdbx_strand_id
1 'polypeptide(L)' 'MKLAVYSTKQYDKKYLQQVNEAFGFELEFFDFLLTEKTAKTANGCEA' A
#
# COMPACT_ATOMS: atom_id res chain seq x y z
N MET A 1 8.75 -1.97 8.20
CA MET A 1 7.38 -2.50 8.22
C MET A 1 6.78 -2.32 6.84
N LYS A 2 6.27 -3.39 6.23
CA LYS A 2 5.73 -3.36 4.86
C LYS A 2 4.21 -3.27 4.87
N LEU A 3 3.66 -2.31 4.11
CA LEU A 3 2.23 -2.00 4.08
C LEU A 3 1.65 -2.16 2.67
N ALA A 4 0.55 -2.91 2.56
CA ALA A 4 -0.19 -3.08 1.32
C ALA A 4 -1.39 -2.13 1.26
N VAL A 5 -1.32 -1.09 0.42
CA VAL A 5 -2.40 -0.10 0.26
C VAL A 5 -3.20 -0.43 -1.00
N TYR A 6 -4.48 -0.79 -0.81
CA TYR A 6 -5.40 -1.17 -1.90
C TYR A 6 -6.23 0.02 -2.38
N SER A 7 -6.81 -0.12 -3.58
CA SER A 7 -7.70 0.88 -4.19
C SER A 7 -7.07 2.28 -4.35
N THR A 8 -5.76 2.34 -4.56
CA THR A 8 -5.02 3.61 -4.63
C THR A 8 -5.09 4.24 -6.00
N LYS A 9 -5.15 5.57 -6.04
CA LYS A 9 -4.99 6.39 -7.23
C LYS A 9 -3.61 7.07 -7.23
N GLN A 10 -3.25 7.74 -8.33
CA GLN A 10 -1.98 8.45 -8.44
C GLN A 10 -1.77 9.48 -7.32
N TYR A 11 -2.83 10.18 -6.90
CA TYR A 11 -2.72 11.15 -5.82
C TYR A 11 -2.44 10.48 -4.46
N ASP A 12 -3.04 9.33 -4.17
CA ASP A 12 -2.79 8.59 -2.93
C ASP A 12 -1.31 8.18 -2.85
N LYS A 13 -0.75 7.65 -3.95
CA LYS A 13 0.67 7.29 -4.01
C LYS A 13 1.56 8.48 -3.72
N LYS A 14 1.28 9.63 -4.34
CA LYS A 14 2.07 10.86 -4.17
C LYS A 14 2.11 11.32 -2.72
N TYR A 15 0.94 11.48 -2.10
CA TYR A 15 0.86 12.01 -0.74
C TYR A 15 1.33 11.00 0.32
N LEU A 16 1.02 9.72 0.14
CA LEU A 16 1.49 8.68 1.06
C LEU A 16 2.99 8.49 0.99
N GLN A 17 3.61 8.55 -0.20
CA GLN A 17 5.07 8.52 -0.31
C GLN A 17 5.72 9.74 0.34
N GLN A 18 5.19 10.94 0.12
CA GLN A 18 5.72 12.17 0.72
C GLN A 18 5.71 12.12 2.25
N VAL A 19 4.62 11.64 2.85
CA VAL A 19 4.55 11.48 4.32
C VAL A 19 5.49 10.37 4.78
N ASN A 20 5.57 9.28 4.04
CA ASN A 20 6.39 8.13 4.37
C ASN A 20 7.90 8.41 4.34
N GLU A 21 8.36 9.48 3.69
CA GLU A 21 9.76 9.94 3.81
C GLU A 21 10.16 10.19 5.28
N ALA A 22 9.22 10.59 6.14
CA ALA A 22 9.47 10.79 7.56
C ALA A 22 9.45 9.49 8.40
N PHE A 23 8.86 8.41 7.88
CA PHE A 23 8.64 7.16 8.62
C PHE A 23 9.49 5.99 8.13
N GLY A 24 9.85 5.96 6.84
CA GLY A 24 10.66 4.91 6.24
C GLY A 24 9.98 3.55 6.10
N PHE A 25 8.65 3.50 5.93
CA PHE A 25 7.96 2.24 5.67
C PHE A 25 8.09 1.79 4.21
N GLU A 26 7.86 0.50 3.95
CA GLU A 26 7.75 -0.01 2.58
C GLU A 26 6.28 -0.02 2.15
N LEU A 27 5.87 1.00 1.39
CA LEU A 27 4.50 1.13 0.89
C LEU A 27 4.35 0.46 -0.48
N GLU A 28 3.50 -0.56 -0.56
CA GLU A 28 3.15 -1.25 -1.79
C GLU A 28 1.72 -0.89 -2.20
N PHE A 29 1.56 -0.29 -3.38
CA PHE A 29 0.29 0.30 -3.82
C PHE A 29 -0.40 -0.50 -4.91
N PHE A 30 -1.62 -0.95 -4.63
CA PHE A 30 -2.49 -1.66 -5.57
C PHE A 30 -3.63 -0.76 -6.04
N ASP A 31 -3.94 -0.82 -7.32
CA ASP A 31 -5.00 -0.05 -7.99
C ASP A 31 -6.36 -0.77 -7.98
N PHE A 32 -6.38 -2.04 -7.56
CA PHE A 32 -7.58 -2.86 -7.38
C PHE A 32 -8.05 -2.90 -5.92
N LEU A 33 -9.33 -3.26 -5.74
CA LEU A 33 -9.97 -3.38 -4.43
C LEU A 33 -9.43 -4.58 -3.65
N LEU A 34 -9.38 -4.43 -2.32
CA LEU A 34 -9.14 -5.55 -1.41
C LEU A 34 -10.39 -6.45 -1.39
N THR A 35 -10.21 -7.69 -1.82
CA THR A 35 -11.21 -8.74 -1.85
C THR A 35 -10.55 -10.04 -1.38
N GLU A 36 -11.32 -11.06 -1.05
CA GLU A 36 -10.77 -12.36 -0.60
C GLU A 36 -9.76 -12.96 -1.60
N LYS A 37 -9.95 -12.71 -2.91
CA LYS A 37 -9.05 -13.20 -3.96
C LYS A 37 -7.76 -12.41 -4.08
N THR A 38 -7.80 -11.12 -3.75
CA THR A 38 -6.67 -10.20 -3.83
C THR A 38 -5.91 -10.11 -2.52
N ALA A 39 -6.49 -10.51 -1.39
CA ALA A 39 -5.81 -10.54 -0.08
C ALA A 39 -4.47 -11.31 -0.10
N LYS A 40 -4.33 -12.31 -0.97
CA LYS A 40 -3.06 -13.03 -1.19
C LYS A 40 -1.89 -12.13 -1.61
N THR A 41 -2.15 -10.94 -2.18
CA THR A 41 -1.09 -9.99 -2.58
C THR A 41 -0.52 -9.24 -1.38
N ALA A 42 -1.21 -9.22 -0.23
CA ALA A 42 -0.65 -8.71 1.03
C ALA A 42 0.22 -9.74 1.76
N ASN A 43 0.48 -10.92 1.17
CA ASN A 43 1.31 -11.93 1.80
C ASN A 43 2.76 -11.42 1.94
N GLY A 44 3.25 -11.34 3.17
CA GLY A 44 4.55 -10.73 3.51
C GLY A 44 4.50 -9.22 3.80
N CYS A 45 3.31 -8.60 3.74
CA CYS A 45 3.07 -7.29 4.34
C CYS A 45 2.62 -7.50 5.80
N GLU A 46 3.07 -6.61 6.68
CA GLU A 46 2.71 -6.65 8.11
C GLU A 46 1.38 -5.94 8.37
N ALA A 47 0.95 -5.05 7.45
CA ALA A 47 -0.33 -4.34 7.50
C ALA A 47 -0.90 -4.06 6.10
#